data_AF-A0A949YGH1-F1
#
_entry.id   AF-A0A949YGH1-F1
#
_cell.length_a   1.000
_cell.length_b   1.000
_cell.length_c   1.000
_cell.angle_alpha   90.00
_cell.angle_beta   90.00
_cell.angle_gamma   90.00
#
_symmetry.space_group_name_H-M   'P 1'
#
loop_
_entity.id
_entity.type
_entity.pdbx_description
1 polymer ?
#
loop_
_entity_poly.entity_id
_entity_poly.type
_entity_poly.pdbx_seq_one_letter_code
_entity_poly.pdbx_strand_id
1 'polypeptide(L)'
;MSILFWPSVFLVLGLLLLIVEVFIPSGGFIGICSIVCLVLCLWYAFEQSLGLGVTFMVIDLVALPLTAGLAFSLWSRTPLGRRFLLKPPAPEEIEVSHADHHLESLVGQVGRTLTPLRPCGHVEIDGQRADALVEEGFLPAATTVRVLRVRSGQVVVRGLHDPAPDLREDPTRTSDLSGPEPDPSPHSHDRKGGLHLRGCSMSAMLFAQVNQPPASWSSTIFYMMIIAIGLIALMFCIFLAKYFNLWIQAKMTQANVSIWDLVGMTFRKVNPNIIVRSKIMAYQAGLSEKDGVTTRALEAHYLAGGNVPNVVRALIAANRADIPLSYKRAAAIDLAGRNVLEAVQTSVNPKVIPCPDPTQGRLTIDGVAKNGIQLKVKAKVTVRTNLDRLVGGATDETIIARVGEGIVNAIGSADTHLMVLEKPDSISKRVLEKGLDAGTAYEILSIDIADIDVGDNVGANLQALQAEADMRVARAKAEERRAFAVAKEQEMLAHVQENRAKVVQAEAEVPMAIAEAFRMGNLGITDYYQLRNVQADTEMRNAIAGTGGNAARREPVVTP
;
A
#
# COMPACT_ATOMS: atom_id res chain seq x y z
N MET A 1 51.82 -49.39 -34.61
CA MET A 1 51.40 -47.97 -34.58
C MET A 1 52.52 -47.15 -35.19
N SER A 2 52.23 -46.23 -36.12
CA SER A 2 53.25 -45.37 -36.72
C SER A 2 53.85 -44.45 -35.65
N ILE A 3 55.13 -44.09 -35.80
CA ILE A 3 55.87 -43.21 -34.87
C ILE A 3 55.16 -41.83 -34.73
N LEU A 4 54.37 -41.45 -35.73
CA LEU A 4 53.59 -40.21 -35.78
C LEU A 4 52.22 -40.29 -35.09
N PHE A 5 51.72 -41.48 -34.75
CA PHE A 5 50.33 -41.65 -34.32
C PHE A 5 50.00 -40.89 -33.03
N TRP A 6 50.72 -41.16 -31.94
CA TRP A 6 50.44 -40.56 -30.63
C TRP A 6 50.66 -39.04 -30.59
N PRO A 7 51.76 -38.48 -31.12
CA PRO A 7 51.93 -37.02 -31.20
C PRO A 7 50.80 -36.35 -31.98
N SER A 8 50.37 -36.94 -33.10
CA SER A 8 49.29 -36.35 -33.92
C SER A 8 47.94 -36.35 -33.20
N VAL A 9 47.65 -37.39 -32.41
CA VAL A 9 46.42 -37.48 -31.62
C VAL A 9 46.39 -36.41 -30.54
N PHE A 10 47.48 -36.24 -29.79
CA PHE A 10 47.57 -35.23 -28.73
C PHE A 10 47.54 -33.80 -29.29
N LEU A 11 48.18 -33.56 -30.43
CA LEU A 11 48.11 -32.29 -31.15
C LEU A 11 46.67 -31.92 -31.51
N VAL A 12 45.96 -32.81 -32.21
CA VAL A 12 44.58 -32.55 -32.66
C VAL A 12 43.64 -32.37 -31.46
N LEU A 13 43.78 -33.21 -30.43
CA LEU A 13 42.97 -33.10 -29.21
C LEU A 13 43.25 -31.78 -28.47
N GLY A 14 44.52 -31.38 -28.35
CA GLY A 14 44.92 -30.12 -27.74
C GLY A 14 44.34 -28.90 -28.45
N LEU A 15 44.42 -28.86 -29.78
CA LEU A 15 43.84 -27.77 -30.59
C LEU A 15 42.31 -27.75 -30.56
N LEU A 16 41.65 -28.92 -30.53
CA LEU A 16 40.19 -29.00 -30.41
C LEU A 16 39.73 -28.48 -29.05
N LEU A 17 40.40 -28.85 -27.96
CA LEU A 17 40.09 -28.34 -26.61
C LEU A 17 40.30 -26.82 -26.52
N LEU A 18 41.31 -26.27 -27.21
CA LEU A 18 41.53 -24.82 -27.29
C LEU A 18 40.33 -24.10 -27.92
N ILE A 19 39.80 -24.64 -29.02
CA ILE A 19 38.60 -24.11 -29.67
C ILE A 19 37.40 -24.21 -28.70
N VAL A 20 37.21 -25.35 -28.04
CA VAL A 20 36.09 -25.56 -27.09
C VAL A 20 36.14 -24.62 -25.89
N GLU A 21 37.33 -24.32 -25.33
CA GLU A 21 37.50 -23.35 -24.23
C GLU A 21 36.99 -21.96 -24.62
N VAL A 22 37.15 -21.56 -25.89
CA VAL A 22 36.60 -20.28 -26.36
C VAL A 22 35.08 -20.31 -26.35
N PHE A 23 34.45 -21.42 -26.75
CA PHE A 23 32.98 -21.55 -26.82
C PHE A 23 32.30 -21.76 -25.46
N ILE A 24 32.96 -22.46 -24.54
CA ILE A 24 32.45 -22.79 -23.22
C ILE A 24 33.33 -22.06 -22.20
N PRO A 25 32.86 -20.96 -21.59
CA PRO A 25 33.63 -20.25 -20.57
C PRO A 25 33.75 -21.12 -19.32
N SER A 26 34.73 -22.03 -19.34
CA SER A 26 34.98 -23.03 -18.30
C SER A 26 35.77 -22.46 -17.13
N GLY A 27 36.22 -21.20 -17.26
CA GLY A 27 37.08 -20.52 -16.28
C GLY A 27 38.54 -20.98 -16.37
N GLY A 28 38.99 -21.50 -17.52
CA GLY A 28 40.36 -21.95 -17.77
C GLY A 28 40.60 -23.45 -17.60
N PHE A 29 39.59 -24.25 -17.25
CA PHE A 29 39.75 -25.70 -17.02
C PHE A 29 40.06 -26.47 -18.31
N ILE A 30 39.31 -26.22 -19.39
CA ILE A 30 39.53 -26.87 -20.69
C ILE A 30 40.84 -26.34 -21.31
N GLY A 31 41.18 -25.07 -21.05
CA GLY A 31 42.47 -24.47 -21.39
C GLY A 31 43.67 -25.20 -20.77
N ILE A 32 43.60 -25.57 -19.49
CA ILE A 32 44.66 -26.35 -18.82
C ILE A 32 44.79 -27.75 -19.44
N CYS A 33 43.66 -28.43 -19.70
CA CYS A 33 43.66 -29.74 -20.36
C CYS A 33 44.26 -29.68 -21.78
N SER A 34 44.01 -28.60 -22.52
CA SER A 34 44.61 -28.33 -23.84
C SER A 34 46.14 -28.21 -23.74
N ILE A 35 46.65 -27.41 -22.77
CA ILE A 35 48.09 -27.24 -22.55
C ILE A 35 48.75 -28.59 -22.19
N VAL A 36 48.13 -29.38 -21.32
CA VAL A 36 48.64 -30.72 -20.96
C VAL A 36 48.73 -31.62 -22.19
N CYS A 37 47.71 -31.62 -23.07
CA CYS A 37 47.75 -32.39 -24.32
C CYS A 37 48.89 -31.93 -25.24
N LEU A 38 49.14 -30.63 -25.38
CA LEU A 38 50.21 -30.10 -26.22
C LEU A 38 51.60 -30.42 -25.65
N VAL A 39 51.77 -30.37 -24.32
CA VAL A 39 53.01 -30.78 -23.66
C VAL A 39 53.26 -32.28 -23.86
N LEU A 40 52.22 -33.12 -23.74
CA LEU A 40 52.31 -34.56 -24.01
C LEU A 40 52.63 -34.85 -25.48
N CYS A 41 52.07 -34.08 -26.43
CA CYS A 41 52.42 -34.14 -27.85
C CYS A 41 53.93 -33.97 -28.06
N LEU A 42 54.50 -32.88 -27.54
CA LEU A 42 55.93 -32.59 -27.68
C LEU A 42 56.79 -33.63 -26.97
N TRP A 43 56.43 -34.03 -25.76
CA TRP A 43 57.18 -35.03 -25.01
C TRP A 43 57.27 -36.37 -25.76
N TYR A 44 56.14 -36.88 -26.27
CA TYR A 44 56.12 -38.08 -27.11
C TYR A 44 56.89 -37.90 -28.42
N ALA A 45 56.88 -36.71 -29.04
CA ALA A 45 57.61 -36.44 -30.28
C ALA A 45 59.14 -36.44 -30.07
N PHE A 46 59.62 -35.83 -28.99
CA PHE A 46 61.05 -35.79 -28.64
C PHE A 46 61.59 -37.14 -28.16
N GLU A 47 60.76 -37.97 -27.52
CA GLU A 47 61.14 -39.33 -27.12
C GLU A 47 61.44 -40.23 -28.34
N GLN A 48 60.75 -40.00 -29.47
CA GLN A 48 60.92 -40.79 -30.68
C GLN A 48 62.12 -40.36 -31.54
N SER A 49 62.29 -39.06 -31.76
CA SER A 49 63.51 -38.52 -32.38
C SER A 49 63.59 -36.99 -32.22
N LEU A 50 64.82 -36.45 -32.22
CA LEU A 50 65.05 -35.01 -32.18
C LEU A 50 64.41 -34.29 -33.39
N GLY A 51 64.50 -34.89 -34.58
CA GLY A 51 63.92 -34.34 -35.81
C GLY A 51 62.39 -34.23 -35.72
N LEU A 52 61.72 -35.28 -35.23
CA LEU A 52 60.27 -35.26 -35.03
C LEU A 52 59.84 -34.24 -33.98
N GLY A 53 60.55 -34.17 -32.84
CA GLY A 53 60.29 -33.15 -31.81
C GLY A 53 60.35 -31.72 -32.36
N VAL A 54 61.41 -31.40 -33.13
CA VAL A 54 61.55 -30.08 -33.77
C VAL A 54 60.43 -29.81 -34.79
N THR A 55 60.02 -30.82 -35.58
CA THR A 55 58.90 -30.64 -36.53
C THR A 55 57.57 -30.34 -35.83
N PHE A 56 57.22 -31.07 -34.77
CA PHE A 56 55.99 -30.82 -34.01
C PHE A 56 56.03 -29.49 -33.25
N MET A 57 57.20 -29.08 -32.76
CA MET A 57 57.40 -27.76 -32.15
C MET A 57 57.16 -26.60 -33.13
N VAL A 58 57.64 -26.73 -34.37
CA VAL A 58 57.36 -25.74 -35.43
C VAL A 58 55.88 -25.75 -35.82
N ILE A 59 55.25 -26.94 -35.87
CA ILE A 59 53.81 -27.08 -36.12
C ILE A 59 53.01 -26.38 -35.03
N ASP A 60 53.32 -26.60 -33.74
CA ASP A 60 52.63 -25.96 -32.61
C ASP A 60 52.80 -24.44 -32.64
N LEU A 61 54.01 -23.94 -32.94
CA LEU A 61 54.31 -22.52 -33.03
C LEU A 61 53.41 -21.79 -34.04
N VAL A 62 53.00 -22.48 -35.12
CA VAL A 62 52.12 -21.94 -36.16
C VAL A 62 50.65 -22.26 -35.88
N ALA A 63 50.34 -23.47 -35.45
CA ALA A 63 48.98 -23.96 -35.25
C ALA A 63 48.28 -23.27 -34.07
N LEU A 64 49.00 -22.94 -33.00
CA LEU A 64 48.43 -22.26 -31.84
C LEU A 64 47.90 -20.85 -32.16
N PRO A 65 48.68 -19.92 -32.74
CA PRO A 65 48.15 -18.60 -33.09
C PRO A 65 47.07 -18.68 -34.17
N LEU A 66 47.19 -19.61 -35.13
CA LEU A 66 46.18 -19.80 -36.17
C LEU A 66 44.84 -20.28 -35.60
N THR A 67 44.86 -21.29 -34.73
CA THR A 67 43.65 -21.83 -34.09
C THR A 67 43.05 -20.86 -33.09
N ALA A 68 43.86 -20.13 -32.32
CA ALA A 68 43.38 -19.06 -31.44
C ALA A 68 42.73 -17.91 -32.24
N GLY A 69 43.35 -17.48 -33.34
CA GLY A 69 42.80 -16.47 -34.24
C GLY A 69 41.50 -16.92 -34.91
N LEU A 70 41.45 -18.19 -35.35
CA LEU A 70 40.25 -18.82 -35.90
C LEU A 70 39.14 -18.90 -34.85
N ALA A 71 39.44 -19.38 -33.64
CA ALA A 71 38.49 -19.48 -32.54
C ALA A 71 37.92 -18.11 -32.16
N PHE A 72 38.76 -17.07 -32.09
CA PHE A 72 38.31 -15.69 -31.83
C PHE A 72 37.45 -15.13 -32.97
N SER A 73 37.84 -15.38 -34.22
CA SER A 73 37.06 -14.99 -35.40
C SER A 73 35.70 -15.68 -35.43
N LEU A 74 35.63 -16.98 -35.14
CA LEU A 74 34.36 -17.71 -35.03
C LEU A 74 33.53 -17.21 -33.85
N TRP A 75 34.15 -17.00 -32.69
CA TRP A 75 33.49 -16.49 -31.48
C TRP A 75 32.78 -15.16 -31.72
N SER A 76 33.43 -14.23 -32.42
CA SER A 76 32.84 -12.93 -32.79
C SER A 76 31.57 -13.04 -33.66
N ARG A 77 31.41 -14.15 -34.39
CA ARG A 77 30.26 -14.43 -35.24
C ARG A 77 29.13 -15.19 -34.53
N THR A 78 29.37 -15.68 -33.32
CA THR A 78 28.39 -16.49 -32.57
C THR A 78 27.52 -15.67 -31.61
N PRO A 79 26.32 -16.15 -31.24
CA PRO A 79 25.40 -15.45 -30.34
C PRO A 79 25.98 -15.23 -28.93
N LEU A 80 26.90 -16.09 -28.47
CA LEU A 80 27.54 -15.95 -27.16
C LEU A 80 28.54 -14.78 -27.13
N GLY A 81 29.34 -14.60 -28.19
CA GLY A 81 30.31 -13.50 -28.30
C GLY A 81 29.66 -12.11 -28.40
N ARG A 82 28.53 -12.00 -29.09
CA ARG A 82 27.73 -10.75 -29.16
C ARG A 82 27.10 -10.36 -27.83
N ARG A 83 26.91 -11.30 -26.90
CA ARG A 83 26.34 -11.06 -25.56
C ARG A 83 27.37 -10.54 -24.55
N PHE A 84 28.66 -10.74 -24.81
CA PHE A 84 29.76 -10.29 -23.95
C PHE A 84 30.36 -8.94 -24.36
N LEU A 85 30.27 -8.57 -25.65
CA LEU A 85 30.62 -7.23 -26.12
C LEU A 85 29.46 -6.27 -25.83
N LEU A 86 29.53 -5.59 -24.68
CA LEU A 86 28.62 -4.49 -24.35
C LEU A 86 28.83 -3.35 -25.37
N LYS A 87 27.84 -3.15 -26.25
CA LYS A 87 27.67 -1.87 -26.94
C LYS A 87 27.39 -0.82 -25.85
N PRO A 88 28.13 0.31 -25.80
CA PRO A 88 27.67 1.46 -25.05
C PRO A 88 26.28 1.83 -25.57
N PRO A 89 25.29 2.10 -24.70
CA PRO A 89 23.98 2.55 -25.16
C PRO A 89 24.20 3.84 -25.96
N ALA A 90 23.56 3.92 -27.13
CA ALA A 90 23.50 5.18 -27.85
C ALA A 90 22.79 6.21 -26.95
N PRO A 91 23.10 7.52 -27.05
CA PRO A 91 22.48 8.56 -26.22
C PRO A 91 20.94 8.58 -26.22
N GLU A 92 20.29 7.89 -27.16
CA GLU A 92 18.83 7.73 -27.25
C GLU A 92 18.25 6.61 -26.36
N GLU A 93 19.06 5.71 -25.78
CA GLU A 93 18.57 4.63 -24.88
C GLU A 93 18.53 5.03 -23.39
N ILE A 94 18.68 6.33 -23.09
CA ILE A 94 18.28 6.92 -21.81
C ILE A 94 16.93 7.62 -22.00
N GLU A 95 15.99 6.94 -22.66
CA GLU A 95 14.57 7.26 -22.55
C GLU A 95 13.82 6.07 -21.95
N VAL A 96 12.82 6.42 -21.16
CA VAL A 96 12.14 5.60 -20.18
C VAL A 96 11.34 4.48 -20.87
N SER A 97 11.49 3.24 -20.40
CA SER A 97 10.48 2.16 -20.42
C SER A 97 9.60 2.03 -21.69
N HIS A 98 10.07 1.35 -22.74
CA HIS A 98 9.22 0.93 -23.86
C HIS A 98 8.31 -0.28 -23.57
N ALA A 99 8.27 -0.79 -22.33
CA ALA A 99 7.30 -1.83 -21.93
C ALA A 99 5.90 -1.25 -21.64
N ASP A 100 5.79 0.06 -21.39
CA ASP A 100 4.55 0.68 -20.93
C ASP A 100 3.60 1.05 -22.09
N HIS A 101 4.10 1.41 -23.28
CA HIS A 101 3.22 1.82 -24.39
C HIS A 101 2.31 0.69 -24.93
N HIS A 102 2.76 -0.57 -24.90
CA HIS A 102 1.90 -1.69 -25.33
C HIS A 102 0.81 -1.98 -24.29
N LEU A 103 1.13 -1.88 -23.00
CA LEU A 103 0.16 -2.07 -21.92
C LEU A 103 -0.81 -0.88 -21.82
N GLU A 104 -0.34 0.34 -22.12
CA GLU A 104 -1.19 1.55 -22.18
C GLU A 104 -2.26 1.42 -23.27
N SER A 105 -1.96 0.74 -24.39
CA SER A 105 -2.93 0.46 -25.44
C SER A 105 -4.07 -0.48 -25.00
N LEU A 106 -3.85 -1.23 -23.92
CA LEU A 106 -4.85 -2.13 -23.31
C LEU A 106 -5.76 -1.41 -22.30
N VAL A 107 -5.46 -0.15 -21.95
CA VAL A 107 -6.27 0.63 -21.01
C VAL A 107 -7.65 0.90 -21.60
N GLY A 108 -8.70 0.61 -20.83
CA GLY A 108 -10.10 0.71 -21.26
C GLY A 108 -10.65 -0.55 -21.93
N GLN A 109 -9.81 -1.52 -22.29
CA GLN A 109 -10.26 -2.78 -22.87
C GLN A 109 -10.85 -3.74 -21.82
N VAL A 110 -11.66 -4.69 -22.29
CA VAL A 110 -12.29 -5.73 -21.48
C VAL A 110 -11.57 -7.06 -21.73
N GLY A 111 -11.26 -7.77 -20.65
CA GLY A 111 -10.62 -9.08 -20.67
C GLY A 111 -11.25 -10.05 -19.68
N ARG A 112 -10.61 -11.20 -19.51
CA ARG A 112 -11.07 -12.27 -18.61
C ARG A 112 -9.92 -12.71 -17.71
N THR A 113 -10.20 -12.96 -16.42
CA THR A 113 -9.21 -13.55 -15.53
C THR A 113 -8.91 -14.99 -15.91
N LEU A 114 -7.63 -15.36 -16.00
CA LEU A 114 -7.18 -16.72 -16.23
C LEU A 114 -6.91 -17.43 -14.91
N THR A 115 -6.34 -16.72 -13.94
CA THR A 115 -6.11 -17.21 -12.59
C THR A 115 -6.92 -16.40 -11.57
N PRO A 116 -7.24 -16.98 -10.40
CA PRO A 116 -7.81 -16.20 -9.31
C PRO A 116 -6.84 -15.08 -8.91
N LEU A 117 -7.30 -13.82 -8.91
CA LEU A 117 -6.44 -12.66 -8.63
C LEU A 117 -6.48 -12.31 -7.13
N ARG A 118 -5.34 -12.43 -6.43
CA ARG A 118 -5.19 -12.12 -4.97
C ARG A 118 -3.79 -11.60 -4.59
N PRO A 119 -3.52 -10.28 -4.60
CA PRO A 119 -4.17 -9.28 -5.45
C PRO A 119 -3.70 -9.39 -6.91
N CYS A 120 -2.67 -10.20 -7.19
CA CYS A 120 -2.09 -10.41 -8.52
C CYS A 120 -2.48 -11.75 -9.14
N GLY A 121 -2.33 -11.84 -10.46
CA GLY A 121 -2.43 -13.05 -11.27
C GLY A 121 -2.50 -12.69 -12.76
N HIS A 122 -3.07 -13.55 -13.60
CA HIS A 122 -3.04 -13.37 -15.05
C HIS A 122 -4.44 -13.13 -15.61
N VAL A 123 -4.52 -12.22 -16.58
CA VAL A 123 -5.72 -11.93 -17.37
C VAL A 123 -5.40 -12.11 -18.85
N GLU A 124 -6.44 -12.41 -19.62
CA GLU A 124 -6.39 -12.41 -21.08
C GLU A 124 -7.18 -11.21 -21.60
N ILE A 125 -6.51 -10.34 -22.38
CA ILE A 125 -7.09 -9.14 -23.00
C ILE A 125 -6.66 -9.17 -24.46
N ASP A 126 -7.62 -9.13 -25.38
CA ASP A 126 -7.39 -9.22 -26.84
C ASP A 126 -6.52 -10.42 -27.27
N GLY A 127 -6.75 -11.59 -26.64
CA GLY A 127 -6.00 -12.82 -26.91
C GLY A 127 -4.56 -12.84 -26.38
N GLN A 128 -4.15 -11.81 -25.64
CA GLN A 128 -2.83 -11.71 -25.02
C GLN A 128 -2.90 -11.90 -23.51
N ARG A 129 -1.96 -12.66 -22.96
CA ARG A 129 -1.83 -12.86 -21.51
C ARG A 129 -1.03 -11.71 -20.89
N ALA A 130 -1.61 -11.05 -19.91
CA ALA A 130 -0.97 -9.95 -19.18
C ALA A 130 -1.03 -10.20 -17.66
N ASP A 131 -0.02 -9.68 -16.95
CA ASP A 131 -0.01 -9.66 -15.50
C ASP A 131 -0.96 -8.58 -14.99
N ALA A 132 -1.90 -8.98 -14.14
CA ALA A 132 -2.94 -8.11 -13.64
C ALA A 132 -2.88 -7.95 -12.12
N LEU A 133 -3.20 -6.74 -11.68
CA LEU A 133 -3.41 -6.38 -10.28
C LEU A 133 -4.87 -5.97 -10.09
N VAL A 134 -5.56 -6.58 -9.14
CA VAL A 134 -6.92 -6.19 -8.77
C VAL A 134 -6.86 -4.87 -8.03
N GLU A 135 -7.71 -3.92 -8.44
CA GLU A 135 -7.82 -2.63 -7.76
C GLU A 135 -8.32 -2.81 -6.33
N GLU A 136 -9.38 -3.62 -6.13
CA GLU A 136 -9.95 -3.92 -4.82
C GLU A 136 -10.53 -5.35 -4.75
N GLY A 137 -10.22 -6.07 -3.67
CA GLY A 137 -10.83 -7.36 -3.34
C GLY A 137 -10.26 -8.58 -4.07
N PHE A 138 -11.09 -9.60 -4.23
CA PHE A 138 -10.76 -10.88 -4.85
C PHE A 138 -11.58 -11.05 -6.14
N LEU A 139 -10.92 -11.41 -7.24
CA LEU A 139 -11.60 -11.81 -8.47
C LEU A 139 -11.34 -13.31 -8.75
N PRO A 140 -12.38 -14.15 -8.87
CA PRO A 140 -12.23 -15.55 -9.28
C PRO A 140 -11.59 -15.67 -10.66
N ALA A 141 -11.13 -16.89 -11.00
CA ALA A 141 -10.79 -17.18 -12.40
C ALA A 141 -12.06 -17.13 -13.27
N ALA A 142 -11.89 -16.88 -14.56
CA ALA A 142 -12.95 -16.77 -15.55
C ALA A 142 -13.92 -15.56 -15.40
N THR A 143 -13.59 -14.56 -14.59
CA THR A 143 -14.39 -13.33 -14.39
C THR A 143 -14.03 -12.27 -15.42
N THR A 144 -15.05 -11.57 -15.94
CA THR A 144 -14.86 -10.45 -16.89
C THR A 144 -14.38 -9.21 -16.17
N VAL A 145 -13.30 -8.61 -16.67
CA VAL A 145 -12.63 -7.47 -16.03
C VAL A 145 -12.33 -6.36 -17.03
N ARG A 146 -12.32 -5.12 -16.57
CA ARG A 146 -11.90 -3.96 -17.36
C ARG A 146 -10.54 -3.46 -16.89
N VAL A 147 -9.65 -3.14 -17.83
CA VAL A 147 -8.37 -2.48 -17.54
C VAL A 147 -8.61 -1.01 -17.24
N LEU A 148 -8.20 -0.57 -16.06
CA LEU A 148 -8.34 0.82 -15.63
C LEU A 148 -7.09 1.65 -15.94
N ARG A 149 -5.90 1.08 -15.70
CA ARG A 149 -4.60 1.75 -15.85
C ARG A 149 -3.47 0.75 -15.86
N VAL A 150 -2.28 1.18 -16.28
CA VAL A 150 -1.03 0.41 -16.14
C VAL A 150 -0.26 0.92 -14.93
N ARG A 151 0.32 0.02 -14.15
CA ARG A 151 1.22 0.36 -13.05
C ARG A 151 2.39 -0.62 -13.02
N SER A 152 3.60 -0.12 -13.18
CA SER A 152 4.83 -0.91 -13.03
C SER A 152 4.85 -2.18 -13.91
N GLY A 153 4.43 -2.06 -15.18
CA GLY A 153 4.37 -3.18 -16.11
C GLY A 153 3.20 -4.17 -15.90
N GLN A 154 2.24 -3.85 -15.03
CA GLN A 154 1.04 -4.66 -14.79
C GLN A 154 -0.23 -3.87 -15.11
N VAL A 155 -1.26 -4.53 -15.64
CA VAL A 155 -2.58 -3.93 -15.88
C VAL A 155 -3.41 -3.97 -14.59
N VAL A 156 -3.87 -2.82 -14.12
CA VAL A 156 -4.79 -2.73 -12.99
C VAL A 156 -6.20 -2.95 -13.50
N VAL A 157 -6.89 -3.95 -12.95
CA VAL A 157 -8.19 -4.41 -13.44
C VAL A 157 -9.27 -4.37 -12.36
N ARG A 158 -10.51 -4.09 -12.78
CA ARG A 158 -11.72 -4.12 -11.95
C ARG A 158 -12.75 -5.07 -12.54
N GLY A 159 -13.42 -5.86 -11.70
CA GLY A 159 -14.52 -6.73 -12.12
C GLY A 159 -15.69 -5.94 -12.69
N LEU A 160 -16.16 -6.31 -13.88
CA LEU A 160 -17.43 -5.86 -14.41
C LEU A 160 -18.48 -6.86 -13.93
N HIS A 161 -19.38 -6.39 -13.06
CA HIS A 161 -20.34 -7.22 -12.35
C HIS A 161 -21.26 -8.01 -13.30
N ASP A 162 -21.47 -9.29 -12.99
CA ASP A 162 -22.72 -10.03 -13.23
C ASP A 162 -22.98 -10.83 -11.93
N PRO A 163 -24.18 -10.75 -11.31
CA PRO A 163 -24.40 -11.28 -9.97
C PRO A 163 -24.53 -12.81 -9.98
N ALA A 164 -24.06 -13.42 -8.90
CA ALA A 164 -23.97 -14.87 -8.67
C ALA A 164 -25.32 -15.61 -8.69
N PRO A 165 -25.34 -16.93 -8.88
CA PRO A 165 -26.34 -17.80 -8.27
C PRO A 165 -25.90 -18.18 -6.85
N ASP A 166 -26.76 -17.78 -5.92
CA ASP A 166 -26.83 -18.12 -4.50
C ASP A 166 -26.99 -19.64 -4.30
N LEU A 167 -26.17 -20.26 -3.44
CA LEU A 167 -26.43 -21.61 -2.92
C LEU A 167 -26.42 -21.56 -1.41
N ARG A 168 -27.65 -21.49 -0.89
CA ARG A 168 -28.05 -21.66 0.51
C ARG A 168 -27.60 -23.02 1.04
N GLU A 169 -27.07 -23.02 2.26
CA GLU A 169 -27.07 -24.20 3.13
C GLU A 169 -28.51 -24.48 3.60
N ASP A 170 -28.94 -25.74 3.54
CA ASP A 170 -29.90 -26.31 4.50
C ASP A 170 -29.64 -27.82 4.66
N PRO A 171 -29.80 -28.39 5.88
CA PRO A 171 -29.42 -29.75 6.22
C PRO A 171 -30.59 -30.73 6.08
N THR A 172 -30.27 -32.02 6.20
CA THR A 172 -31.16 -33.21 6.24
C THR A 172 -31.65 -33.76 4.89
N ARG A 173 -31.16 -34.95 4.50
CA ARG A 173 -31.95 -36.20 4.53
C ARG A 173 -31.08 -37.43 4.23
N THR A 174 -31.47 -38.51 4.89
CA THR A 174 -30.90 -39.85 4.94
C THR A 174 -31.14 -40.70 3.68
N SER A 175 -30.42 -41.82 3.69
CA SER A 175 -30.80 -43.19 3.26
C SER A 175 -30.64 -43.59 1.79
N ASP A 176 -29.87 -44.67 1.64
CA ASP A 176 -30.23 -45.90 0.95
C ASP A 176 -29.93 -46.04 -0.57
N LEU A 177 -28.94 -46.90 -0.88
CA LEU A 177 -29.09 -48.23 -1.53
C LEU A 177 -27.94 -48.62 -2.50
N SER A 178 -27.32 -49.76 -2.17
CA SER A 178 -26.90 -50.91 -3.03
C SER A 178 -26.03 -50.72 -4.29
N GLY A 179 -24.97 -51.56 -4.40
CA GLY A 179 -24.17 -51.83 -5.63
C GLY A 179 -24.94 -52.63 -6.72
N PRO A 180 -24.31 -53.45 -7.60
CA PRO A 180 -22.89 -53.78 -7.84
C PRO A 180 -22.40 -53.54 -9.31
N GLU A 181 -21.16 -53.98 -9.62
CA GLU A 181 -20.51 -54.22 -10.95
C GLU A 181 -21.42 -54.93 -12.01
N PRO A 182 -21.08 -55.10 -13.34
CA PRO A 182 -19.74 -55.19 -13.99
C PRO A 182 -19.58 -54.61 -15.44
N ASP A 183 -18.35 -54.79 -15.97
CA ASP A 183 -17.80 -54.80 -17.37
C ASP A 183 -18.81 -55.28 -18.48
N PRO A 184 -18.68 -54.98 -19.81
CA PRO A 184 -17.51 -55.39 -20.64
C PRO A 184 -17.10 -54.47 -21.82
N SER A 185 -15.85 -54.67 -22.26
CA SER A 185 -15.31 -54.47 -23.63
C SER A 185 -16.12 -55.25 -24.73
N PRO A 186 -15.79 -55.37 -26.05
CA PRO A 186 -14.58 -55.01 -26.82
C PRO A 186 -14.85 -54.57 -28.31
N HIS A 187 -13.79 -54.68 -29.14
CA HIS A 187 -13.70 -54.78 -30.62
C HIS A 187 -13.00 -53.59 -31.29
N SER A 188 -11.85 -53.67 -31.97
CA SER A 188 -11.10 -54.68 -32.77
C SER A 188 -11.06 -54.25 -34.24
N HIS A 189 -9.86 -54.04 -34.80
CA HIS A 189 -9.32 -54.80 -35.93
C HIS A 189 -7.83 -54.39 -36.10
N ASP A 190 -6.82 -55.26 -36.00
CA ASP A 190 -6.40 -56.36 -36.93
C ASP A 190 -5.83 -55.72 -38.23
N ARG A 191 -4.64 -55.96 -38.80
CA ARG A 191 -3.63 -57.04 -38.96
C ARG A 191 -2.39 -56.37 -39.56
N LYS A 192 -1.18 -56.91 -39.76
CA LYS A 192 -0.36 -58.12 -39.51
C LYS A 192 1.02 -57.63 -39.99
N GLY A 193 2.17 -58.04 -39.48
CA GLY A 193 2.68 -59.37 -39.16
C GLY A 193 4.21 -59.20 -39.20
N GLY A 194 4.94 -59.67 -38.19
CA GLY A 194 5.67 -60.94 -38.27
C GLY A 194 7.10 -60.70 -38.77
N LEU A 195 8.16 -61.35 -38.31
CA LEU A 195 8.29 -62.49 -37.42
C LEU A 195 9.80 -62.75 -37.21
N HIS A 196 10.13 -63.43 -36.09
CA HIS A 196 11.26 -64.38 -35.93
C HIS A 196 12.70 -63.84 -35.74
N LEU A 197 13.60 -64.43 -34.92
CA LEU A 197 13.60 -65.60 -34.01
C LEU A 197 14.77 -65.51 -33.01
N ARG A 198 14.56 -66.15 -31.84
CA ARG A 198 15.46 -67.00 -31.01
C ARG A 198 16.98 -66.81 -31.15
N GLY A 199 17.78 -66.81 -30.10
CA GLY A 199 17.65 -67.41 -28.77
C GLY A 199 19.03 -67.94 -28.35
N CYS A 200 19.31 -67.90 -27.05
CA CYS A 200 20.23 -68.73 -26.25
C CYS A 200 21.44 -69.43 -26.94
N SER A 201 22.65 -69.21 -26.40
CA SER A 201 23.37 -70.22 -25.59
C SER A 201 24.86 -69.90 -25.40
N MET A 202 25.31 -70.12 -24.16
CA MET A 202 26.62 -70.62 -23.69
C MET A 202 27.96 -69.98 -24.14
N SER A 203 28.64 -69.49 -23.10
CA SER A 203 30.03 -69.79 -22.72
C SER A 203 30.90 -70.60 -23.69
N ALA A 204 32.01 -70.00 -24.10
CA ALA A 204 33.36 -70.54 -23.91
C ALA A 204 34.40 -69.46 -24.27
N MET A 205 35.62 -69.63 -23.72
CA MET A 205 36.87 -68.94 -24.08
C MET A 205 37.07 -67.55 -23.45
N LEU A 206 38.23 -67.19 -22.90
CA LEU A 206 39.49 -67.88 -22.67
C LEU A 206 40.25 -67.02 -21.65
N PHE A 207 40.99 -67.65 -20.75
CA PHE A 207 41.99 -66.99 -19.93
C PHE A 207 43.01 -66.25 -20.81
N ALA A 208 43.14 -64.95 -20.64
CA ALA A 208 44.34 -64.20 -21.02
C ALA A 208 44.95 -63.62 -19.74
N GLN A 209 46.05 -64.24 -19.30
CA GLN A 209 46.89 -63.75 -18.22
C GLN A 209 47.42 -62.35 -18.56
N VAL A 210 46.95 -61.33 -17.84
CA VAL A 210 47.72 -60.10 -17.62
C VAL A 210 48.42 -60.26 -16.28
N ASN A 211 49.73 -60.49 -16.38
CA ASN A 211 50.67 -60.59 -15.27
C ASN A 211 50.84 -59.17 -14.67
N GLN A 212 50.28 -58.91 -13.49
CA GLN A 212 50.64 -57.75 -12.68
C GLN A 212 51.87 -58.12 -11.82
N PRO A 213 52.99 -57.37 -11.86
CA PRO A 213 53.93 -57.42 -10.74
C PRO A 213 53.24 -56.84 -9.50
N PRO A 214 53.59 -57.26 -8.27
CA PRO A 214 52.96 -56.74 -7.07
C PRO A 214 53.26 -55.24 -6.96
N ALA A 215 52.27 -54.41 -7.28
CA ALA A 215 52.27 -53.02 -6.86
C ALA A 215 52.30 -53.06 -5.34
N SER A 216 53.38 -52.54 -4.75
CA SER A 216 53.44 -52.27 -3.33
C SER A 216 52.18 -51.50 -2.94
N TRP A 217 51.41 -52.03 -2.00
CA TRP A 217 50.14 -51.44 -1.55
C TRP A 217 50.32 -49.98 -1.06
N SER A 218 51.56 -49.53 -0.83
CA SER A 218 51.89 -48.14 -0.56
C SER A 218 51.71 -47.20 -1.75
N SER A 219 52.01 -47.64 -2.98
CA SER A 219 52.02 -46.79 -4.18
C SER A 219 50.61 -46.49 -4.68
N THR A 220 49.71 -47.47 -4.68
CA THR A 220 48.29 -47.29 -5.05
C THR A 220 47.52 -46.44 -4.06
N ILE A 221 47.76 -46.60 -2.75
CA ILE A 221 47.18 -45.72 -1.71
C ILE A 221 47.70 -44.28 -1.85
N PHE A 222 48.99 -44.11 -2.20
CA PHE A 222 49.59 -42.80 -2.44
C PHE A 222 48.98 -42.09 -3.66
N TYR A 223 48.78 -42.78 -4.79
CA TYR A 223 48.10 -42.19 -5.96
C TYR A 223 46.63 -41.86 -5.68
N MET A 224 45.91 -42.70 -4.94
CA MET A 224 44.52 -42.40 -4.53
C MET A 224 44.44 -41.17 -3.60
N MET A 225 45.42 -41.00 -2.70
CA MET A 225 45.51 -39.82 -1.83
C MET A 225 45.81 -38.54 -2.63
N ILE A 226 46.71 -38.61 -3.62
CA ILE A 226 46.98 -37.48 -4.52
C ILE A 226 45.75 -37.11 -5.35
N ILE A 227 45.02 -38.10 -5.88
CA ILE A 227 43.80 -37.86 -6.64
C ILE A 227 42.71 -37.24 -5.74
N ALA A 228 42.56 -37.73 -4.50
CA ALA A 228 41.62 -37.17 -3.54
C ALA A 228 41.99 -35.72 -3.14
N ILE A 229 43.26 -35.44 -2.88
CA ILE A 229 43.75 -34.08 -2.60
C ILE A 229 43.56 -33.17 -3.83
N GLY A 230 43.82 -33.69 -5.03
CA GLY A 230 43.58 -32.99 -6.29
C GLY A 230 42.10 -32.66 -6.52
N LEU A 231 41.18 -33.58 -6.19
CA LEU A 231 39.74 -33.37 -6.24
C LEU A 231 39.27 -32.33 -5.23
N ILE A 232 39.80 -32.36 -4.01
CA ILE A 232 39.49 -31.37 -2.97
C ILE A 232 40.02 -29.99 -3.36
N ALA A 233 41.25 -29.92 -3.90
CA ALA A 233 41.84 -28.69 -4.42
C ALA A 233 41.04 -28.14 -5.60
N LEU A 234 40.57 -29.01 -6.51
CA LEU A 234 39.71 -28.63 -7.63
C LEU A 234 38.37 -28.08 -7.14
N MET A 235 37.72 -28.75 -6.18
CA MET A 235 36.47 -28.28 -5.58
C MET A 235 36.64 -26.92 -4.89
N PHE A 236 37.75 -26.72 -4.16
CA PHE A 236 38.09 -25.45 -3.54
C PHE A 236 38.33 -24.35 -4.58
N CYS A 237 39.03 -24.65 -5.68
CA CYS A 237 39.23 -23.73 -6.80
C CYS A 237 37.90 -23.34 -7.46
N ILE A 238 36.98 -24.28 -7.69
CA ILE A 238 35.62 -24.00 -8.23
C ILE A 238 34.86 -23.06 -7.29
N PHE A 239 34.96 -23.29 -5.98
CA PHE A 239 34.34 -22.43 -4.98
C PHE A 239 34.91 -20.99 -5.02
N LEU A 240 36.23 -20.82 -5.13
CA LEU A 240 36.86 -19.49 -5.25
C LEU A 240 36.56 -18.81 -6.60
N ALA A 241 36.49 -19.56 -7.69
CA ALA A 241 36.22 -19.05 -9.04
C ALA A 241 34.87 -18.32 -9.11
N LYS A 242 33.87 -18.76 -8.33
CA LYS A 242 32.56 -18.08 -8.22
C LYS A 242 32.69 -16.62 -7.79
N TYR A 243 33.62 -16.31 -6.88
CA TYR A 243 33.82 -14.97 -6.33
C TYR A 243 34.82 -14.15 -7.15
N PHE A 244 35.63 -14.80 -7.97
CA PHE A 244 36.69 -14.17 -8.76
C PHE A 244 36.17 -13.08 -9.68
N ASN A 245 35.03 -13.30 -10.35
CA ASN A 245 34.40 -12.30 -11.21
C ASN A 245 33.99 -11.02 -10.46
N LEU A 246 33.42 -11.15 -9.25
CA LEU A 246 33.03 -10.01 -8.42
C LEU A 246 34.25 -9.26 -7.87
N TRP A 247 35.29 -10.00 -7.49
CA TRP A 247 36.53 -9.41 -7.01
C TRP A 247 37.26 -8.60 -8.08
N ILE A 248 37.34 -9.12 -9.32
CA ILE A 248 37.93 -8.39 -10.45
C ILE A 248 37.18 -7.08 -10.67
N GLN A 249 35.85 -7.11 -10.70
CA GLN A 249 35.04 -5.90 -10.87
C GLN A 249 35.33 -4.86 -9.78
N ALA A 250 35.40 -5.28 -8.53
CA ALA A 250 35.72 -4.40 -7.40
C ALA A 250 37.14 -3.82 -7.51
N LYS A 251 38.12 -4.64 -7.86
CA LYS A 251 39.53 -4.22 -7.98
C LYS A 251 39.77 -3.27 -9.15
N MET A 252 39.17 -3.56 -10.31
CA MET A 252 39.28 -2.71 -11.51
C MET A 252 38.64 -1.34 -11.29
N THR A 253 37.60 -1.26 -10.46
CA THR A 253 36.92 -0.01 -10.10
C THR A 253 37.46 0.67 -8.84
N GLN A 254 38.57 0.17 -8.28
CA GLN A 254 39.18 0.69 -7.03
C GLN A 254 38.21 0.69 -5.81
N ALA A 255 37.12 -0.07 -5.90
CA ALA A 255 36.20 -0.29 -4.79
C ALA A 255 36.83 -1.34 -3.86
N ASN A 256 37.78 -0.94 -3.03
CA ASN A 256 38.60 -1.75 -2.09
C ASN A 256 37.82 -2.89 -1.39
N VAL A 257 37.67 -4.05 -2.04
CA VAL A 257 37.05 -5.27 -1.48
C VAL A 257 38.00 -6.42 -1.75
N SER A 258 38.45 -7.10 -0.70
CA SER A 258 39.37 -8.24 -0.84
C SER A 258 38.60 -9.54 -1.14
N ILE A 259 39.29 -10.54 -1.71
CA ILE A 259 38.73 -11.88 -1.92
C ILE A 259 38.27 -12.48 -0.57
N TRP A 260 39.05 -12.24 0.48
CA TRP A 260 38.75 -12.70 1.83
C TRP A 260 37.47 -12.06 2.38
N ASP A 261 37.18 -10.80 2.07
CA ASP A 261 35.93 -10.15 2.46
C ASP A 261 34.72 -10.81 1.79
N LEU A 262 34.80 -11.17 0.50
CA LEU A 262 33.72 -11.84 -0.24
C LEU A 262 33.38 -13.22 0.33
N VAL A 263 34.42 -13.98 0.67
CA VAL A 263 34.28 -15.27 1.33
C VAL A 263 33.69 -15.06 2.73
N GLY A 264 34.20 -14.09 3.49
CA GLY A 264 33.71 -13.74 4.82
C GLY A 264 32.25 -13.24 4.85
N MET A 265 31.79 -12.54 3.82
CA MET A 265 30.39 -12.15 3.64
C MET A 265 29.49 -13.39 3.52
N THR A 266 29.93 -14.40 2.77
CA THR A 266 29.17 -15.65 2.59
C THR A 266 28.98 -16.38 3.92
N PHE A 267 30.03 -16.47 4.75
CA PHE A 267 29.93 -17.06 6.09
C PHE A 267 29.02 -16.26 7.03
N ARG A 268 29.02 -14.93 6.90
CA ARG A 268 28.12 -14.03 7.66
C ARG A 268 26.70 -13.95 7.08
N LYS A 269 26.36 -14.75 6.06
CA LYS A 269 25.06 -14.73 5.36
C LYS A 269 24.72 -13.37 4.72
N VAL A 270 25.73 -12.59 4.36
CA VAL A 270 25.57 -11.35 3.59
C VAL A 270 25.74 -11.65 2.11
N ASN A 271 24.86 -11.13 1.25
CA ASN A 271 24.97 -11.35 -0.19
C ASN A 271 26.11 -10.49 -0.79
N PRO A 272 27.23 -11.10 -1.26
CA PRO A 272 28.37 -10.33 -1.72
C PRO A 272 28.09 -9.51 -2.98
N ASN A 273 27.17 -9.97 -3.83
CA ASN A 273 26.82 -9.28 -5.07
C ASN A 273 26.18 -7.91 -4.79
N ILE A 274 25.30 -7.83 -3.80
CA ILE A 274 24.63 -6.58 -3.40
C ILE A 274 25.67 -5.59 -2.86
N ILE A 275 26.53 -6.04 -1.95
CA ILE A 275 27.53 -5.18 -1.31
C ILE A 275 28.55 -4.65 -2.32
N VAL A 276 29.12 -5.53 -3.15
CA VAL A 276 30.12 -5.15 -4.15
C VAL A 276 29.54 -4.17 -5.16
N ARG A 277 28.39 -4.48 -5.77
CA ARG A 277 27.77 -3.57 -6.75
C ARG A 277 27.43 -2.22 -6.14
N SER A 278 26.88 -2.20 -4.93
CA SER A 278 26.61 -0.96 -4.20
C SER A 278 27.89 -0.17 -3.90
N LYS A 279 28.99 -0.83 -3.50
CA LYS A 279 30.28 -0.16 -3.26
C LYS A 279 30.87 0.41 -4.55
N ILE A 280 30.79 -0.33 -5.66
CA ILE A 280 31.24 0.13 -6.99
C ILE A 280 30.45 1.38 -7.40
N MET A 281 29.11 1.35 -7.29
CA MET A 281 28.26 2.51 -7.62
C MET A 281 28.60 3.73 -6.76
N ALA A 282 28.83 3.53 -5.45
CA ALA A 282 29.20 4.62 -4.55
C ALA A 282 30.55 5.25 -4.98
N TYR A 283 31.57 4.43 -5.21
CA TYR A 283 32.89 4.90 -5.61
C TYR A 283 32.88 5.64 -6.96
N GLN A 284 32.15 5.10 -7.95
CA GLN A 284 31.98 5.76 -9.26
C GLN A 284 31.27 7.12 -9.18
N ALA A 285 30.46 7.34 -8.13
CA ALA A 285 29.81 8.60 -7.85
C ALA A 285 30.63 9.56 -6.97
N GLY A 286 31.91 9.24 -6.72
CA GLY A 286 32.80 10.03 -5.88
C GLY A 286 32.59 9.84 -4.38
N LEU A 287 31.74 8.91 -3.95
CA LEU A 287 31.56 8.59 -2.53
C LEU A 287 32.66 7.63 -2.09
N SER A 288 33.44 8.05 -1.12
CA SER A 288 34.62 7.34 -0.66
C SER A 288 34.43 6.78 0.75
N GLU A 289 35.46 6.10 1.27
CA GLU A 289 35.46 5.59 2.65
C GLU A 289 35.40 6.73 3.69
N LYS A 290 35.80 7.96 3.32
CA LYS A 290 35.71 9.15 4.17
C LYS A 290 34.27 9.53 4.49
N ASP A 291 33.34 9.23 3.57
CA ASP A 291 31.91 9.53 3.71
C ASP A 291 31.18 8.45 4.54
N GLY A 292 31.93 7.46 5.04
CA GLY A 292 31.44 6.36 5.86
C GLY A 292 30.98 5.13 5.07
N VAL A 293 31.09 5.15 3.73
CA VAL A 293 30.70 4.04 2.83
C VAL A 293 31.80 2.97 2.80
N THR A 294 32.04 2.34 3.95
CA THR A 294 33.01 1.25 4.07
C THR A 294 32.35 -0.10 3.81
N THR A 295 33.12 -1.11 3.39
CA THR A 295 32.61 -2.48 3.16
C THR A 295 31.91 -3.02 4.40
N ARG A 296 32.52 -2.84 5.58
CA ARG A 296 31.96 -3.29 6.86
C ARG A 296 30.68 -2.56 7.24
N ALA A 297 30.56 -1.27 6.93
CA ALA A 297 29.35 -0.50 7.19
C ALA A 297 28.19 -0.99 6.32
N LEU A 298 28.44 -1.21 5.02
CA LEU A 298 27.44 -1.77 4.10
C LEU A 298 26.98 -3.17 4.54
N GLU A 299 27.91 -4.03 4.96
CA GLU A 299 27.59 -5.35 5.52
C GLU A 299 26.78 -5.25 6.80
N ALA A 300 27.16 -4.36 7.73
CA ALA A 300 26.47 -4.17 8.99
C ALA A 300 25.02 -3.68 8.76
N HIS A 301 24.82 -2.77 7.82
CA HIS A 301 23.48 -2.30 7.43
C HIS A 301 22.63 -3.42 6.82
N TYR A 302 23.23 -4.26 5.96
CA TYR A 302 22.55 -5.43 5.40
C TYR A 302 22.15 -6.44 6.49
N LEU A 303 23.05 -6.71 7.44
CA LEU A 303 22.78 -7.60 8.57
C LEU A 303 21.71 -7.06 9.51
N ALA A 304 21.60 -5.73 9.64
CA ALA A 304 20.51 -5.08 10.36
C ALA A 304 19.16 -5.13 9.62
N GLY A 305 19.12 -5.73 8.41
CA GLY A 305 17.90 -5.86 7.60
C GLY A 305 17.62 -4.66 6.68
N GLY A 306 18.57 -3.73 6.55
CA GLY A 306 18.43 -2.55 5.72
C GLY A 306 18.66 -2.78 4.22
N ASN A 307 18.15 -1.86 3.40
CA ASN A 307 18.26 -1.86 1.95
C ASN A 307 19.49 -1.07 1.48
N VAL A 308 20.63 -1.76 1.40
CA VAL A 308 21.91 -1.19 0.95
C VAL A 308 21.83 -0.52 -0.44
N PRO A 309 21.23 -1.12 -1.48
CA PRO A 309 21.06 -0.45 -2.77
C PRO A 309 20.31 0.88 -2.69
N ASN A 310 19.24 0.95 -1.90
CA ASN A 310 18.43 2.17 -1.76
C ASN A 310 19.23 3.30 -1.11
N VAL A 311 19.92 3.00 0.00
CA VAL A 311 20.77 3.96 0.71
C VAL A 311 21.88 4.51 -0.18
N VAL A 312 22.57 3.64 -0.94
CA VAL A 312 23.64 4.10 -1.84
C VAL A 312 23.09 4.99 -2.94
N ARG A 313 21.96 4.63 -3.58
CA ARG A 313 21.35 5.50 -4.60
C ARG A 313 20.94 6.86 -4.02
N ALA A 314 20.40 6.88 -2.79
CA ALA A 314 20.05 8.12 -2.11
C ALA A 314 21.28 9.01 -1.85
N LEU A 315 22.40 8.42 -1.42
CA LEU A 315 23.66 9.15 -1.23
C LEU A 315 24.22 9.70 -2.54
N ILE A 316 24.12 8.93 -3.63
CA ILE A 316 24.54 9.39 -4.97
C ILE A 316 23.68 10.57 -5.42
N ALA A 317 22.35 10.48 -5.24
CA ALA A 317 21.42 11.56 -5.57
C ALA A 317 21.71 12.82 -4.73
N ALA A 318 21.97 12.65 -3.42
CA ALA A 318 22.31 13.75 -2.52
C ALA A 318 23.63 14.41 -2.91
N ASN A 319 24.67 13.63 -3.21
CA ASN A 319 25.98 14.16 -3.62
C ASN A 319 25.91 14.94 -4.93
N ARG A 320 25.11 14.47 -5.91
CA ARG A 320 24.90 15.18 -7.18
C ARG A 320 24.10 16.48 -7.01
N ALA A 321 23.23 16.55 -6.02
CA ALA A 321 22.43 17.72 -5.69
C ALA A 321 23.07 18.62 -4.62
N ASP A 322 24.33 18.34 -4.24
CA ASP A 322 25.07 19.05 -3.19
C ASP A 322 24.33 19.13 -1.84
N ILE A 323 23.63 18.06 -1.48
CA ILE A 323 22.89 17.94 -0.21
C ILE A 323 23.78 17.20 0.80
N PRO A 324 24.04 17.79 1.99
CA PRO A 324 24.88 17.16 3.00
C PRO A 324 24.13 15.98 3.65
N LEU A 325 24.38 14.76 3.18
CA LEU A 325 23.79 13.52 3.72
C LEU A 325 24.90 12.52 4.07
N SER A 326 25.05 12.24 5.37
CA SER A 326 26.02 11.23 5.83
C SER A 326 25.47 9.81 5.68
N TYR A 327 26.37 8.84 5.45
CA TYR A 327 25.99 7.42 5.38
C TYR A 327 25.23 6.95 6.63
N LYS A 328 25.70 7.34 7.82
CA LYS A 328 25.06 6.96 9.10
C LYS A 328 23.61 7.44 9.17
N ARG A 329 23.34 8.66 8.71
CA ARG A 329 21.98 9.22 8.72
C ARG A 329 21.10 8.55 7.67
N ALA A 330 21.63 8.33 6.46
CA ALA A 330 20.91 7.60 5.41
C ALA A 330 20.54 6.18 5.87
N ALA A 331 21.45 5.47 6.54
CA ALA A 331 21.21 4.17 7.14
C ALA A 331 20.13 4.24 8.25
N ALA A 332 20.18 5.25 9.12
CA ALA A 332 19.17 5.42 10.17
C ALA A 332 17.76 5.66 9.61
N ILE A 333 17.64 6.45 8.52
CA ILE A 333 16.36 6.68 7.84
C ILE A 333 15.79 5.37 7.28
N ASP A 334 16.64 4.57 6.61
CA ASP A 334 16.25 3.29 6.02
C ASP A 334 15.83 2.27 7.10
N LEU A 335 16.57 2.18 8.20
CA LEU A 335 16.23 1.31 9.34
C LEU A 335 14.97 1.76 10.09
N ALA A 336 14.63 3.05 10.04
CA ALA A 336 13.35 3.56 10.54
C ALA A 336 12.16 3.20 9.63
N GLY A 337 12.40 2.45 8.55
CA GLY A 337 11.37 2.05 7.58
C GLY A 337 10.92 3.17 6.65
N ARG A 338 11.74 4.22 6.49
CA ARG A 338 11.47 5.35 5.59
C ARG A 338 12.29 5.20 4.32
N ASN A 339 11.73 5.63 3.19
CA ASN A 339 12.42 5.57 1.92
C ASN A 339 13.40 6.76 1.77
N VAL A 340 14.70 6.49 1.98
CA VAL A 340 15.75 7.51 1.90
C VAL A 340 15.84 8.15 0.51
N LEU A 341 15.69 7.36 -0.55
CA LEU A 341 15.83 7.85 -1.91
C LEU A 341 14.73 8.84 -2.26
N GLU A 342 13.48 8.50 -1.91
CA GLU A 342 12.33 9.39 -2.08
C GLU A 342 12.51 10.67 -1.27
N ALA A 343 12.96 10.57 -0.01
CA ALA A 343 13.23 11.75 0.82
C ALA A 343 14.27 12.70 0.21
N VAL A 344 15.36 12.16 -0.35
CA VAL A 344 16.35 12.99 -1.06
C VAL A 344 15.75 13.60 -2.32
N GLN A 345 15.00 12.82 -3.11
CA GLN A 345 14.32 13.32 -4.30
C GLN A 345 13.34 14.43 -3.98
N THR A 346 12.53 14.31 -2.94
CA THR A 346 11.60 15.35 -2.49
C THR A 346 12.31 16.57 -1.89
N SER A 347 13.54 16.42 -1.39
CA SER A 347 14.35 17.58 -1.00
C SER A 347 14.89 18.37 -2.20
N VAL A 348 15.10 17.73 -3.35
CA VAL A 348 15.57 18.38 -4.59
C VAL A 348 14.39 18.91 -5.40
N ASN A 349 13.36 18.09 -5.56
CA ASN A 349 12.15 18.39 -6.28
C ASN A 349 10.96 18.33 -5.32
N PRO A 350 10.46 19.48 -4.83
CA PRO A 350 9.37 19.53 -3.87
C PRO A 350 8.12 18.76 -4.31
N LYS A 351 7.45 18.13 -3.34
CA LYS A 351 6.21 17.38 -3.52
C LYS A 351 5.04 18.30 -3.19
N VAL A 352 3.95 18.19 -3.96
CA VAL A 352 2.69 18.88 -3.66
C VAL A 352 1.74 17.92 -2.96
N ILE A 353 1.26 18.32 -1.77
CA ILE A 353 0.31 17.58 -0.95
C ILE A 353 -1.04 18.32 -1.00
N PRO A 354 -2.13 17.69 -1.46
CA PRO A 354 -3.46 18.29 -1.38
C PRO A 354 -3.93 18.37 0.08
N CYS A 355 -4.57 19.48 0.43
CA CYS A 355 -5.12 19.74 1.75
C CYS A 355 -6.57 20.25 1.59
N PRO A 356 -7.59 19.46 1.94
CA PRO A 356 -7.54 18.15 2.61
C PRO A 356 -7.15 17.00 1.66
N ASP A 357 -6.80 15.85 2.24
CA ASP A 357 -6.49 14.63 1.49
C ASP A 357 -7.76 14.08 0.81
N PRO A 358 -7.82 13.95 -0.53
CA PRO A 358 -8.97 13.39 -1.25
C PRO A 358 -9.36 11.99 -0.78
N THR A 359 -8.40 11.23 -0.26
CA THR A 359 -8.61 9.86 0.22
C THR A 359 -9.33 9.79 1.56
N GLN A 360 -9.33 10.87 2.35
CA GLN A 360 -9.93 10.91 3.68
C GLN A 360 -11.43 11.34 3.67
N GLY A 361 -12.04 11.44 2.49
CA GLY A 361 -13.48 11.67 2.32
C GLY A 361 -13.95 13.12 2.45
N ARG A 362 -13.14 14.03 3.02
CA ARG A 362 -13.39 15.48 2.98
C ARG A 362 -12.75 16.10 1.74
N LEU A 363 -13.56 16.83 0.97
CA LEU A 363 -13.11 17.50 -0.26
C LEU A 363 -12.63 18.94 -0.03
N THR A 364 -13.07 19.58 1.05
CA THR A 364 -12.79 20.99 1.38
C THR A 364 -12.50 21.17 2.87
N ILE A 365 -11.75 22.22 3.18
CA ILE A 365 -11.60 22.76 4.54
C ILE A 365 -12.63 23.86 4.69
N ASP A 366 -13.54 23.68 5.64
CA ASP A 366 -14.65 24.58 5.84
C ASP A 366 -14.37 25.51 7.03
N GLY A 367 -14.50 26.82 6.83
CA GLY A 367 -14.37 27.85 7.87
C GLY A 367 -15.51 28.87 7.79
N VAL A 368 -15.86 29.51 8.90
CA VAL A 368 -16.90 30.55 8.94
C VAL A 368 -16.27 31.88 9.32
N ALA A 369 -16.43 32.90 8.48
CA ALA A 369 -15.95 34.26 8.77
C ALA A 369 -16.82 34.92 9.84
N LYS A 370 -16.36 36.03 10.46
CA LYS A 370 -17.09 36.68 11.56
C LYS A 370 -18.48 37.19 11.17
N ASN A 371 -18.71 37.49 9.88
CA ASN A 371 -20.02 37.85 9.36
C ASN A 371 -20.98 36.65 9.18
N GLY A 372 -20.61 35.45 9.61
CA GLY A 372 -21.46 34.26 9.62
C GLY A 372 -21.54 33.49 8.31
N ILE A 373 -20.74 33.85 7.31
CA ILE A 373 -20.73 33.18 6.00
C ILE A 373 -19.61 32.12 5.98
N GLN A 374 -19.98 30.92 5.54
CA GLN A 374 -19.06 29.80 5.37
C GLN A 374 -18.25 29.94 4.09
N LEU A 375 -16.97 29.60 4.15
CA LEU A 375 -16.07 29.43 3.02
C LEU A 375 -15.56 27.99 3.00
N LYS A 376 -15.57 27.37 1.83
CA LYS A 376 -15.05 26.02 1.57
C LYS A 376 -13.80 26.15 0.72
N VAL A 377 -12.65 25.77 1.28
CA VAL A 377 -11.34 26.03 0.69
C VAL A 377 -10.64 24.74 0.32
N LYS A 378 -9.99 24.71 -0.85
CA LYS A 378 -9.04 23.67 -1.23
C LYS A 378 -7.65 24.28 -1.30
N ALA A 379 -6.68 23.67 -0.63
CA ALA A 379 -5.30 24.13 -0.63
C ALA A 379 -4.36 23.05 -1.19
N LYS A 380 -3.23 23.48 -1.73
CA LYS A 380 -2.10 22.65 -2.15
C LYS A 380 -0.89 23.12 -1.36
N VAL A 381 -0.29 22.20 -0.62
CA VAL A 381 0.89 22.49 0.21
C VAL A 381 2.11 21.94 -0.52
N THR A 382 3.02 22.82 -0.92
CA THR A 382 4.28 22.43 -1.53
C THR A 382 5.30 22.23 -0.42
N VAL A 383 5.80 21.01 -0.27
CA VAL A 383 6.74 20.63 0.77
C VAL A 383 8.02 20.04 0.20
N ARG A 384 9.14 20.32 0.88
CA ARG A 384 10.40 19.60 0.66
C ARG A 384 10.72 18.77 1.90
N THR A 385 11.41 17.65 1.74
CA THR A 385 11.79 16.83 2.90
C THR A 385 12.90 17.49 3.69
N ASN A 386 12.77 17.51 5.01
CA ASN A 386 13.85 17.89 5.92
C ASN A 386 14.58 16.62 6.38
N LEU A 387 15.76 16.36 5.80
CA LEU A 387 16.54 15.16 6.06
C LEU A 387 17.07 15.04 7.51
N ASP A 388 17.15 16.16 8.25
CA ASP A 388 17.58 16.15 9.66
C ASP A 388 16.48 15.65 10.59
N ARG A 389 15.21 15.90 10.25
CA ARG A 389 14.03 15.59 11.08
C ARG A 389 13.21 14.42 10.55
N LEU A 390 13.67 13.74 9.51
CA LEU A 390 12.94 12.67 8.86
C LEU A 390 12.73 11.44 9.76
N VAL A 391 13.69 11.15 10.65
CA VAL A 391 13.56 10.07 11.65
C VAL A 391 12.87 10.62 12.89
N GLY A 392 11.65 10.17 13.15
CA GLY A 392 10.84 10.60 14.30
C GLY A 392 10.00 11.85 14.05
N GLY A 393 10.15 12.52 12.90
CA GLY A 393 9.30 13.63 12.48
C GLY A 393 7.90 13.18 12.07
N ALA A 394 6.93 14.06 12.28
CA ALA A 394 5.56 13.84 11.83
C ALA A 394 5.41 13.89 10.30
N THR A 395 4.49 13.11 9.74
CA THR A 395 4.29 12.90 8.29
C THR A 395 3.21 13.81 7.70
N ASP A 396 2.86 13.59 6.42
CA ASP A 396 1.89 14.34 5.61
C ASP A 396 0.59 14.63 6.38
N GLU A 397 0.04 13.64 7.10
CA GLU A 397 -1.21 13.76 7.85
C GLU A 397 -1.17 14.89 8.90
N THR A 398 -0.06 15.02 9.62
CA THR A 398 0.09 16.07 10.63
C THR A 398 0.23 17.45 10.00
N ILE A 399 0.87 17.54 8.84
CA ILE A 399 0.96 18.79 8.08
C ILE A 399 -0.42 19.21 7.58
N ILE A 400 -1.17 18.28 6.99
CA ILE A 400 -2.54 18.53 6.49
C ILE A 400 -3.43 19.02 7.64
N ALA A 401 -3.37 18.39 8.81
CA ALA A 401 -4.15 18.81 9.97
C ALA A 401 -3.76 20.22 10.47
N ARG A 402 -2.47 20.50 10.62
CA ARG A 402 -1.98 21.80 11.10
C ARG A 402 -2.24 22.93 10.11
N VAL A 403 -2.05 22.67 8.81
CA VAL A 403 -2.40 23.62 7.75
C VAL A 403 -3.90 23.84 7.70
N GLY A 404 -4.70 22.77 7.80
CA GLY A 404 -6.16 22.86 7.90
C GLY A 404 -6.62 23.73 9.06
N GLU A 405 -6.09 23.50 10.27
CA GLU A 405 -6.37 24.34 11.44
C GLU A 405 -5.97 25.80 11.21
N GLY A 406 -4.79 26.01 10.62
CA GLY A 406 -4.32 27.34 10.24
C GLY A 406 -5.29 28.06 9.31
N ILE A 407 -5.78 27.38 8.27
CA ILE A 407 -6.73 27.91 7.29
C ILE A 407 -8.06 28.27 7.96
N VAL A 408 -8.62 27.35 8.77
CA VAL A 408 -9.87 27.61 9.51
C VAL A 408 -9.74 28.84 10.41
N ASN A 409 -8.62 28.97 11.11
CA ASN A 409 -8.34 30.12 11.98
C ASN A 409 -8.20 31.42 11.16
N ALA A 410 -7.53 31.38 10.01
CA ALA A 410 -7.39 32.54 9.14
C ALA A 410 -8.74 33.03 8.61
N ILE A 411 -9.63 32.12 8.20
CA ILE A 411 -11.00 32.44 7.77
C ILE A 411 -11.81 33.01 8.94
N GLY A 412 -11.79 32.36 10.11
CA GLY A 412 -12.52 32.79 11.30
C GLY A 412 -12.06 34.14 11.86
N SER A 413 -10.83 34.53 11.57
CA SER A 413 -10.28 35.84 11.97
C SER A 413 -10.71 36.98 11.05
N ALA A 414 -11.18 36.70 9.83
CA ALA A 414 -11.61 37.71 8.88
C ALA A 414 -12.98 38.30 9.26
N ASP A 415 -13.11 39.64 9.16
CA ASP A 415 -14.35 40.32 9.53
C ASP A 415 -15.49 40.00 8.56
N THR A 416 -15.17 39.88 7.26
CA THR A 416 -16.12 39.44 6.25
C THR A 416 -15.50 38.43 5.28
N HIS A 417 -16.33 37.54 4.75
CA HIS A 417 -15.93 36.59 3.70
C HIS A 417 -15.36 37.28 2.44
N LEU A 418 -15.79 38.50 2.11
CA LEU A 418 -15.32 39.27 0.95
C LEU A 418 -13.82 39.60 1.06
N MET A 419 -13.31 39.90 2.26
CA MET A 419 -11.88 40.19 2.44
C MET A 419 -11.00 38.98 2.08
N VAL A 420 -11.51 37.77 2.35
CA VAL A 420 -10.82 36.52 2.03
C VAL A 420 -10.85 36.26 0.52
N LEU A 421 -11.98 36.54 -0.13
CA LEU A 421 -12.13 36.41 -1.59
C LEU A 421 -11.33 37.45 -2.36
N GLU A 422 -11.22 38.68 -1.86
CA GLU A 422 -10.41 39.74 -2.46
C GLU A 422 -8.90 39.42 -2.40
N LYS A 423 -8.45 38.76 -1.33
CA LYS A 423 -7.04 38.40 -1.15
C LYS A 423 -6.85 37.00 -0.51
N PRO A 424 -6.99 35.92 -1.30
CA PRO A 424 -6.80 34.54 -0.84
C PRO A 424 -5.43 34.27 -0.20
N ASP A 425 -4.38 34.92 -0.71
CA ASP A 425 -3.01 34.82 -0.21
C ASP A 425 -2.84 35.27 1.25
N SER A 426 -3.81 36.03 1.78
CA SER A 426 -3.79 36.42 3.20
C SER A 426 -3.93 35.19 4.12
N ILE A 427 -4.63 34.14 3.68
CA ILE A 427 -4.72 32.86 4.38
C ILE A 427 -3.33 32.25 4.46
N SER A 428 -2.68 32.01 3.31
CA SER A 428 -1.40 31.31 3.26
C SER A 428 -0.30 32.01 4.05
N LYS A 429 -0.22 33.35 3.97
CA LYS A 429 0.75 34.14 4.76
C LYS A 429 0.55 33.98 6.26
N ARG A 430 -0.69 34.15 6.75
CA ARG A 430 -1.01 34.01 8.19
C ARG A 430 -0.78 32.59 8.70
N VAL A 431 -0.96 31.60 7.84
CA VAL A 431 -0.76 30.17 8.15
C VAL A 431 0.73 29.83 8.23
N LEU A 432 1.55 30.36 7.31
CA LEU A 432 3.01 30.18 7.30
C LEU A 432 3.70 30.87 8.49
N GLU A 433 3.23 32.04 8.92
CA GLU A 433 3.78 32.78 10.08
C GLU A 433 3.77 31.97 11.39
N LYS A 434 2.92 30.93 11.49
CA LYS A 434 2.83 30.08 12.69
C LYS A 434 3.90 28.98 12.78
N GLY A 435 4.72 28.76 11.74
CA GLY A 435 5.77 27.73 11.78
C GLY A 435 5.24 26.29 11.91
N LEU A 436 4.28 25.92 11.06
CA LEU A 436 3.52 24.65 11.16
C LEU A 436 4.36 23.39 10.93
N ASP A 437 5.55 23.56 10.35
CA ASP A 437 6.54 22.54 10.05
C ASP A 437 7.50 22.23 11.22
N ALA A 438 7.31 22.89 12.37
CA ALA A 438 8.07 22.57 13.58
C ALA A 438 7.83 21.10 14.01
N GLY A 439 8.89 20.29 13.99
CA GLY A 439 8.85 18.88 14.38
C GLY A 439 8.23 17.93 13.35
N THR A 440 8.03 18.37 12.10
CA THR A 440 7.61 17.48 11.00
C THR A 440 8.81 17.02 10.19
N ALA A 441 8.60 15.98 9.37
CA ALA A 441 9.60 15.45 8.44
C ALA A 441 9.80 16.34 7.20
N TYR A 442 9.01 17.40 7.05
CA TYR A 442 9.04 18.30 5.90
C TYR A 442 9.24 19.75 6.31
N GLU A 443 9.65 20.54 5.35
CA GLU A 443 9.67 22.00 5.42
C GLU A 443 8.65 22.52 4.40
N ILE A 444 7.78 23.43 4.84
CA ILE A 444 6.72 23.97 3.99
C ILE A 444 7.30 25.14 3.18
N LEU A 445 7.28 25.03 1.85
CA LEU A 445 7.75 26.08 0.95
C LEU A 445 6.64 27.08 0.62
N SER A 446 5.47 26.56 0.24
CA SER A 446 4.29 27.36 -0.08
C SER A 446 3.01 26.65 0.32
N ILE A 447 1.98 27.46 0.57
CA ILE A 447 0.60 27.02 0.72
C ILE A 447 -0.19 27.81 -0.32
N ASP A 448 -0.67 27.10 -1.33
CA ASP A 448 -1.38 27.70 -2.45
C ASP A 448 -2.87 27.40 -2.32
N ILE A 449 -3.71 28.42 -2.35
CA ILE A 449 -5.16 28.23 -2.33
C ILE A 449 -5.64 27.92 -3.75
N ALA A 450 -6.07 26.69 -3.98
CA ALA A 450 -6.47 26.22 -5.30
C ALA A 450 -7.90 26.65 -5.66
N ASP A 451 -8.78 26.72 -4.67
CA ASP A 451 -10.21 26.98 -4.86
C ASP A 451 -10.85 27.51 -3.58
N ILE A 452 -11.79 28.46 -3.71
CA ILE A 452 -12.59 29.00 -2.59
C ILE A 452 -14.04 29.13 -3.05
N ASP A 453 -14.92 28.36 -2.42
CA ASP A 453 -16.37 28.44 -2.64
C ASP A 453 -17.06 29.10 -1.44
N VAL A 454 -18.11 29.88 -1.71
CA VAL A 454 -19.00 30.40 -0.66
C VAL A 454 -20.05 29.35 -0.34
N GLY A 455 -20.13 28.97 0.94
CA GLY A 455 -21.09 28.00 1.46
C GLY A 455 -22.32 28.67 2.07
N ASP A 456 -22.83 28.06 3.14
CA ASP A 456 -24.06 28.51 3.78
C ASP A 456 -23.85 29.78 4.63
N ASN A 457 -24.91 30.57 4.78
CA ASN A 457 -24.95 31.64 5.77
C ASN A 457 -25.38 31.07 7.13
N VAL A 458 -24.40 30.49 7.82
CA VAL A 458 -24.57 29.88 9.14
C VAL A 458 -25.10 30.90 10.16
N GLY A 459 -24.62 32.15 10.08
CA GLY A 459 -25.07 33.23 10.97
C GLY A 459 -26.57 33.52 10.85
N ALA A 460 -27.07 33.68 9.63
CA ALA A 460 -28.50 33.91 9.39
C ALA A 460 -29.36 32.71 9.79
N ASN A 461 -28.88 31.49 9.52
CA ASN A 461 -29.61 30.28 9.88
C ASN A 461 -29.70 30.09 11.40
N LEU A 462 -28.60 30.33 12.13
CA LEU A 462 -28.59 30.32 13.60
C LEU A 462 -29.52 31.38 14.19
N GLN A 463 -29.57 32.59 13.60
CA GLN A 463 -30.50 33.64 14.02
C GLN A 463 -31.96 33.26 13.79
N ALA A 464 -32.28 32.65 12.65
CA ALA A 464 -33.63 32.16 12.36
C ALA A 464 -34.05 31.05 13.33
N LEU A 465 -33.16 30.08 13.60
CA LEU A 465 -33.40 29.01 14.58
C LEU A 465 -33.59 29.54 16.00
N GLN A 466 -32.79 30.54 16.39
CA GLN A 466 -32.94 31.20 17.69
C GLN A 466 -34.29 31.93 17.78
N ALA A 467 -34.68 32.67 16.76
CA ALA A 467 -35.97 33.36 16.72
C ALA A 467 -37.16 32.38 16.75
N GLU A 468 -37.05 31.23 16.08
CA GLU A 468 -38.07 30.19 16.13
C GLU A 468 -38.17 29.57 17.53
N ALA A 469 -37.03 29.28 18.17
CA ALA A 469 -36.99 28.78 19.54
C ALA A 469 -37.61 29.80 20.52
N ASP A 470 -37.28 31.09 20.38
CA ASP A 470 -37.82 32.17 21.20
C ASP A 470 -39.34 32.32 21.00
N MET A 471 -39.83 32.22 19.75
CA MET A 471 -41.26 32.19 19.45
C MET A 471 -41.96 31.00 20.13
N ARG A 472 -41.37 29.79 20.09
CA ARG A 472 -41.93 28.61 20.74
C ARG A 472 -42.04 28.80 22.25
N VAL A 473 -41.01 29.36 22.89
CA VAL A 473 -41.03 29.67 24.34
C VAL A 473 -42.07 30.75 24.65
N ALA A 474 -42.15 31.80 23.84
CA ALA A 474 -43.13 32.86 24.02
C ALA A 474 -44.57 32.32 23.87
N ARG A 475 -44.82 31.45 22.89
CA ARG A 475 -46.11 30.80 22.66
C ARG A 475 -46.48 29.88 23.83
N ALA A 476 -45.54 29.07 24.33
CA ALA A 476 -45.76 28.20 25.48
C ALA A 476 -46.10 29.01 26.74
N LYS A 477 -45.39 30.12 27.01
CA LYS A 477 -45.71 31.02 28.13
C LYS A 477 -47.06 31.71 27.98
N ALA A 478 -47.45 32.07 26.76
CA ALA A 478 -48.76 32.65 26.50
C ALA A 478 -49.88 31.64 26.75
N GLU A 479 -49.67 30.38 26.36
CA GLU A 479 -50.60 29.27 26.60
C GLU A 479 -50.68 28.92 28.10
N GLU A 480 -49.55 28.87 28.80
CA GLU A 480 -49.46 28.72 30.25
C GLU A 480 -50.26 29.81 30.97
N ARG A 481 -50.03 31.09 30.63
CA ARG A 481 -50.79 32.23 31.20
C ARG A 481 -52.28 32.11 30.92
N ARG A 482 -52.67 31.68 29.73
CA ARG A 482 -54.08 31.45 29.37
C ARG A 482 -54.68 30.35 30.25
N ALA A 483 -53.97 29.23 30.41
CA ALA A 483 -54.41 28.12 31.24
C ALA A 483 -54.57 28.54 32.72
N PHE A 484 -53.61 29.31 33.26
CA PHE A 484 -53.71 29.85 34.62
C PHE A 484 -54.86 30.83 34.80
N ALA A 485 -55.12 31.71 33.81
CA ALA A 485 -56.25 32.63 33.87
C ALA A 485 -57.60 31.88 33.92
N VAL A 486 -57.75 30.85 33.08
CA VAL A 486 -58.95 29.99 33.07
C VAL A 486 -59.09 29.22 34.38
N ALA A 487 -57.99 28.64 34.90
CA ALA A 487 -58.02 27.96 36.19
C ALA A 487 -58.42 28.92 37.33
N LYS A 488 -57.91 30.15 37.31
CA LYS A 488 -58.27 31.17 38.30
C LYS A 488 -59.73 31.58 38.19
N GLU A 489 -60.27 31.69 36.98
CA GLU A 489 -61.69 31.95 36.75
C GLU A 489 -62.56 30.81 37.32
N GLN A 490 -62.19 29.56 37.08
CA GLN A 490 -62.91 28.40 37.64
C GLN A 490 -62.83 28.35 39.17
N GLU A 491 -61.67 28.67 39.76
CA GLU A 491 -61.51 28.78 41.21
C GLU A 491 -62.43 29.86 41.79
N MET A 492 -62.52 31.03 41.14
CA MET A 492 -63.41 32.11 41.57
C MET A 492 -64.89 31.74 41.42
N LEU A 493 -65.27 31.06 40.34
CA LEU A 493 -66.62 30.51 40.17
C LEU A 493 -66.96 29.51 41.29
N ALA A 494 -66.04 28.59 41.59
CA ALA A 494 -66.20 27.65 42.69
C ALA A 494 -66.37 28.37 44.04
N HIS A 495 -65.57 29.41 44.32
CA HIS A 495 -65.74 30.24 45.52
C HIS A 495 -67.08 30.98 45.56
N VAL A 496 -67.57 31.49 44.43
CA VAL A 496 -68.90 32.11 44.37
C VAL A 496 -69.99 31.08 44.68
N GLN A 497 -69.89 29.86 44.14
CA GLN A 497 -70.84 28.78 44.46
C GLN A 497 -70.75 28.34 45.93
N GLU A 498 -69.55 28.19 46.47
CA GLU A 498 -69.32 27.86 47.88
C GLU A 498 -69.93 28.93 48.81
N ASN A 499 -69.68 30.21 48.53
CA ASN A 499 -70.26 31.32 49.28
C ASN A 499 -71.78 31.35 49.14
N ARG A 500 -72.31 31.07 47.95
CA ARG A 500 -73.76 30.97 47.74
C ARG A 500 -74.35 29.82 48.54
N ALA A 501 -73.70 28.66 48.60
CA ALA A 501 -74.12 27.55 49.43
C ALA A 501 -74.14 27.92 50.92
N LYS A 502 -73.14 28.66 51.41
CA LYS A 502 -73.12 29.18 52.79
C LYS A 502 -74.28 30.14 53.06
N VAL A 503 -74.60 31.03 52.12
CA VAL A 503 -75.77 31.92 52.24
C VAL A 503 -77.07 31.12 52.30
N VAL A 504 -77.25 30.15 51.40
CA VAL A 504 -78.45 29.29 51.40
C VAL A 504 -78.55 28.48 52.68
N GLN A 505 -77.43 27.98 53.22
CA GLN A 505 -77.41 27.28 54.51
C GLN A 505 -77.86 28.20 55.65
N ALA A 506 -77.33 29.43 55.72
CA ALA A 506 -77.75 30.40 56.72
C ALA A 506 -79.23 30.83 56.54
N GLU A 507 -79.71 30.98 55.31
CA GLU A 507 -81.11 31.28 55.02
C GLU A 507 -82.04 30.11 55.43
N ALA A 508 -81.59 28.87 55.28
CA ALA A 508 -82.35 27.68 55.69
C ALA A 508 -82.44 27.53 57.22
N GLU A 509 -81.50 28.11 57.98
CA GLU A 509 -81.59 28.17 59.44
C GLU A 509 -82.73 29.09 59.92
N VAL A 510 -83.10 30.12 59.15
CA VAL A 510 -84.19 31.05 59.50
C VAL A 510 -85.56 30.37 59.66
N PRO A 511 -86.10 29.62 58.68
CA PRO A 511 -87.36 28.92 58.84
C PRO A 511 -87.29 27.83 59.92
N MET A 512 -86.12 27.21 60.11
CA MET A 512 -85.92 26.22 61.18
C MET A 512 -86.00 26.89 62.56
N ALA A 513 -85.36 28.04 62.74
CA ALA A 513 -85.43 28.86 63.95
C ALA A 513 -86.86 29.40 64.19
N ILE A 514 -87.59 29.81 63.13
CA ILE A 514 -89.00 30.20 63.24
C ILE A 514 -89.86 29.02 63.68
N ALA A 515 -89.66 27.84 63.08
CA ALA A 515 -90.38 26.62 63.47
C ALA A 515 -90.08 26.22 64.91
N GLU A 516 -88.84 26.40 65.38
CA GLU A 516 -88.45 26.19 66.76
C GLU A 516 -89.08 27.23 67.70
N ALA A 517 -89.13 28.51 67.32
CA ALA A 517 -89.82 29.56 68.07
C ALA A 517 -91.32 29.27 68.21
N PHE A 518 -91.97 28.72 67.18
CA PHE A 518 -93.36 28.23 67.26
C PHE A 518 -93.50 27.05 68.24
N ARG A 519 -92.60 26.05 68.18
CA ARG A 519 -92.63 24.88 69.08
C ARG A 519 -92.43 25.26 70.54
N MET A 520 -91.55 26.23 70.81
CA MET A 520 -91.27 26.73 72.16
C MET A 520 -92.33 27.72 72.67
N GLY A 521 -93.30 28.13 71.81
CA GLY A 521 -94.36 29.08 72.17
C GLY A 521 -93.93 30.55 72.19
N ASN A 522 -92.75 30.88 71.65
CA ASN A 522 -92.19 32.23 71.63
C ASN A 522 -92.74 33.10 70.48
N LEU A 523 -93.38 32.50 69.48
CA LEU A 523 -94.02 33.21 68.36
C LEU A 523 -95.46 32.73 68.18
N GLY A 524 -96.44 33.64 68.24
CA GLY A 524 -97.86 33.33 68.05
C GLY A 524 -98.27 33.26 66.58
N ILE A 525 -99.41 32.60 66.31
CA ILE A 525 -100.00 32.51 64.95
C ILE A 525 -100.30 33.91 64.40
N THR A 526 -100.83 34.81 65.24
CA THR A 526 -101.11 36.21 64.87
C THR A 526 -99.85 36.96 64.45
N ASP A 527 -98.73 36.75 65.15
CA ASP A 527 -97.48 37.47 64.91
C ASP A 527 -96.82 37.01 63.60
N TYR A 528 -96.93 35.73 63.26
CA TYR A 528 -96.47 35.21 61.97
C TYR A 528 -97.27 35.77 60.79
N TYR A 529 -98.60 35.86 60.91
CA TYR A 529 -99.42 36.49 59.89
C TYR A 529 -99.10 37.99 59.76
N GLN A 530 -98.82 38.69 60.86
CA GLN A 530 -98.35 40.08 60.80
C GLN A 530 -97.00 40.19 60.09
N LEU A 531 -96.04 39.34 60.43
CA LEU A 531 -94.72 39.34 59.77
C LEU A 531 -94.86 39.02 58.27
N ARG A 532 -95.69 38.05 57.89
CA ARG A 532 -96.01 37.75 56.49
C ARG A 532 -96.70 38.91 55.78
N ASN A 533 -97.59 39.64 56.45
CA ASN A 533 -98.22 40.82 55.88
C ASN A 533 -97.22 41.95 55.67
N VAL A 534 -96.29 42.17 56.61
CA VAL A 534 -95.22 43.16 56.46
C VAL A 534 -94.25 42.76 55.34
N GLN A 535 -93.89 41.47 55.23
CA GLN A 535 -93.10 40.96 54.11
C GLN A 535 -93.83 41.15 52.78
N ALA A 536 -95.11 40.81 52.69
CA ALA A 536 -95.93 40.99 51.50
C ALA A 536 -96.07 42.47 51.12
N ASP A 537 -96.25 43.37 52.09
CA ASP A 537 -96.26 44.82 51.85
C ASP A 537 -94.88 45.31 51.38
N THR A 538 -93.80 44.78 51.94
CA THR A 538 -92.43 45.10 51.52
C THR A 538 -92.13 44.58 50.11
N GLU A 539 -92.54 43.36 49.77
CA GLU A 539 -92.42 42.77 48.44
C GLU A 539 -93.24 43.57 47.42
N MET A 540 -94.48 43.94 47.76
CA MET A 540 -95.32 44.80 46.92
C MET A 540 -94.69 46.18 46.74
N ARG A 541 -94.18 46.81 47.80
CA ARG A 541 -93.46 48.10 47.70
C ARG A 541 -92.18 48.00 46.88
N ASN A 542 -91.39 46.93 47.04
CA ASN A 542 -90.20 46.69 46.24
C ASN A 542 -90.54 46.45 44.76
N ALA A 543 -91.63 45.74 44.46
CA ALA A 543 -92.13 45.53 43.10
C ALA A 543 -92.66 46.84 42.47
N ILE A 544 -93.29 47.70 43.25
CA ILE A 544 -93.78 49.03 42.82
C ILE A 544 -92.62 50.03 42.67
N ALA A 545 -91.63 50.01 43.56
CA ALA A 545 -90.43 50.85 43.45
C ALA A 545 -89.48 50.37 42.33
N GLY A 546 -89.43 49.05 42.07
CA GLY A 546 -88.60 48.44 41.04
C GLY A 546 -89.04 48.73 39.60
N THR A 547 -90.27 49.21 39.39
CA THR A 547 -90.75 49.59 38.04
C THR A 547 -90.24 50.97 37.58
N GLY A 548 -89.51 51.71 38.42
CA GLY A 548 -88.91 53.02 38.08
C GLY A 548 -87.44 52.99 37.62
N GLY A 549 -86.80 51.83 37.53
CA GLY A 549 -85.37 51.74 37.22
C GLY A 549 -85.01 50.48 36.45
N ASN A 550 -85.25 50.46 35.14
CA ASN A 550 -84.66 49.46 34.26
C ASN A 550 -83.16 49.78 34.06
N ALA A 551 -82.38 49.69 35.13
CA ALA A 551 -80.94 49.74 35.09
C ALA A 551 -80.43 48.35 34.68
N ALA A 552 -80.28 48.18 33.37
CA ALA A 552 -79.35 47.28 32.69
C ALA A 552 -78.75 46.15 33.56
N ARG A 553 -79.41 44.98 33.57
CA ARG A 553 -78.65 43.73 33.72
C ARG A 553 -77.75 43.59 32.50
N ARG A 554 -76.50 44.02 32.62
CA ARG A 554 -75.43 43.56 31.73
C ARG A 554 -75.19 42.09 32.08
N GLU A 555 -75.70 41.19 31.25
CA GLU A 555 -75.14 39.84 31.18
C GLU A 555 -73.66 39.96 30.80
N PRO A 556 -72.75 39.22 31.45
CA PRO A 556 -71.39 39.16 30.97
C PRO A 556 -71.42 38.41 29.64
N VAL A 557 -71.08 39.13 28.57
CA VAL A 557 -70.83 38.54 27.26
C VAL A 557 -69.65 37.58 27.44
N VAL A 558 -69.95 36.28 27.50
CA VAL A 558 -68.95 35.22 27.29
C VAL A 558 -68.84 35.06 25.78
N THR A 559 -67.89 35.75 25.16
CA THR A 559 -67.44 35.40 23.80
C THR A 559 -66.47 34.21 23.86
N PRO A 560 -66.50 33.30 22.87
CA PRO A 560 -65.61 32.14 22.79
C PRO A 560 -64.13 32.49 22.60
#